data_AF-S3V292-F1
#
_entry.id   AF-S3V292-F1
#
_cell.length_a   1.000
_cell.length_b   1.000
_cell.length_c   1.000
_cell.angle_alpha   90.00
_cell.angle_beta   90.00
_cell.angle_gamma   90.00
#
_symmetry.space_group_name_H-M   'P 1'
#
loop_
_entity.id
_entity.type
_entity.pdbx_description
1 polymer ?
#
loop_
_entity_poly.entity_id
_entity_poly.type
_entity_poly.pdbx_seq_one_letter_code
_entity_poly.pdbx_strand_id
1 'polypeptide(L)'
;MTIGGTYKVSGTNPNGSKYRGSVQIRQNDDGSYYFAWTVGNSYSGTGTLDGNVLTVDWGDTYPVIYTVTNGGARLEGTWGDGTGTEILTK
;
A
#
# COMPACT_ATOMS: atom_id res chain seq x y z
N MET A 1 -10.28 0.84 -13.61
CA MET A 1 -9.08 0.65 -12.75
C MET A 1 -9.41 -0.42 -11.73
N THR A 2 -8.52 -1.38 -11.48
CA THR A 2 -8.79 -2.50 -10.57
C THR A 2 -7.62 -2.70 -9.62
N ILE A 3 -7.82 -2.37 -8.34
CA ILE A 3 -6.79 -2.43 -7.29
C ILE A 3 -6.83 -3.75 -6.51
N GLY A 4 -7.97 -4.45 -6.47
CA GLY A 4 -8.05 -5.75 -5.79
C GLY A 4 -7.05 -6.76 -6.36
N GLY A 5 -6.47 -7.58 -5.48
CA GLY A 5 -5.55 -8.67 -5.82
C GLY A 5 -4.35 -8.77 -4.88
N THR A 6 -3.44 -9.70 -5.21
CA THR A 6 -2.17 -9.88 -4.52
C THR A 6 -1.06 -9.15 -5.27
N TYR A 7 -0.21 -8.43 -4.55
CA TYR A 7 0.92 -7.69 -5.08
C TYR A 7 2.20 -8.15 -4.41
N LYS A 8 3.30 -8.11 -5.16
CA LYS A 8 4.65 -8.11 -4.60
C LYS A 8 4.95 -6.75 -4.01
N VAL A 9 5.61 -6.74 -2.86
CA VAL A 9 6.05 -5.54 -2.16
C VAL A 9 7.55 -5.41 -2.28
N SER A 10 8.02 -4.22 -2.67
CA SER A 10 9.42 -3.80 -2.54
C SER A 10 9.47 -2.42 -1.92
N GLY A 11 10.12 -2.27 -0.76
CA GLY A 11 10.17 -0.99 -0.08
C GLY A 11 11.50 -0.70 0.61
N THR A 12 11.58 0.52 1.14
CA THR A 12 12.71 1.04 1.90
C THR A 12 12.19 1.65 3.19
N ASN A 13 12.73 1.21 4.32
CA ASN A 13 12.45 1.78 5.63
C ASN A 13 13.07 3.18 5.75
N PRO A 14 12.61 4.02 6.70
CA PRO A 14 13.18 5.35 6.96
C PRO A 14 14.69 5.35 7.20
N ASN A 15 15.22 4.27 7.79
CA ASN A 15 16.65 4.09 8.03
C ASN A 15 17.44 3.62 6.78
N GLY A 16 16.82 3.55 5.60
CA GLY A 16 17.43 3.14 4.34
C GLY A 16 17.48 1.62 4.09
N SER A 17 17.20 0.80 5.11
CA SER A 17 17.16 -0.66 4.92
C SER A 17 16.03 -1.09 3.99
N LYS A 18 16.25 -2.14 3.19
CA LYS A 18 15.26 -2.63 2.23
C LYS A 18 14.39 -3.71 2.84
N TYR A 19 13.12 -3.74 2.46
CA TYR A 19 12.19 -4.82 2.78
C TYR A 19 11.45 -5.30 1.54
N ARG A 20 10.97 -6.55 1.61
CA ARG A 20 10.20 -7.21 0.55
C ARG A 20 9.12 -8.08 1.17
N GLY A 21 8.11 -8.40 0.38
CA GLY A 21 7.02 -9.27 0.82
C GLY A 21 5.86 -9.28 -0.15
N SER A 22 4.67 -9.44 0.39
CA SER A 22 3.43 -9.39 -0.37
C SER A 22 2.37 -8.57 0.36
N VAL A 23 1.37 -8.12 -0.38
CA VAL A 23 0.15 -7.54 0.17
C VAL A 23 -1.06 -8.08 -0.58
N GLN A 24 -2.08 -8.46 0.16
CA GLN A 24 -3.40 -8.73 -0.40
C GLN A 24 -4.28 -7.50 -0.23
N ILE A 25 -4.86 -7.04 -1.33
CA ILE A 25 -5.80 -5.92 -1.36
C ILE A 25 -7.18 -6.46 -1.74
N ARG A 26 -8.18 -6.18 -0.91
CA ARG A 26 -9.58 -6.54 -1.16
C ARG A 26 -10.41 -5.28 -1.19
N GLN A 27 -11.28 -5.13 -2.19
CA GLN A 27 -12.27 -4.06 -2.19
C GLN A 27 -13.46 -4.51 -1.34
N ASN A 28 -13.92 -3.63 -0.46
CA ASN A 28 -15.09 -3.81 0.38
C ASN A 28 -16.34 -3.29 -0.35
N ASP A 29 -17.53 -3.68 0.12
CA ASP A 29 -18.81 -3.32 -0.50
C ASP A 29 -19.09 -1.81 -0.49
N ASP A 30 -18.53 -1.08 0.48
CA ASP A 30 -18.61 0.38 0.61
C ASP A 30 -17.62 1.13 -0.31
N GLY A 31 -16.85 0.39 -1.10
CA GLY A 31 -15.84 0.94 -2.02
C GLY A 31 -14.47 1.19 -1.37
N SER A 32 -14.32 1.03 -0.06
CA SER A 32 -13.02 1.07 0.61
C SER A 32 -12.17 -0.17 0.28
N TYR A 33 -10.89 -0.14 0.64
CA TYR A 33 -9.95 -1.23 0.37
C TYR A 33 -9.33 -1.75 1.65
N TYR A 34 -9.44 -3.05 1.93
CA TYR A 34 -8.67 -3.70 2.98
C TYR A 34 -7.30 -4.14 2.47
N PHE A 35 -6.26 -3.79 3.22
CA PHE A 35 -4.86 -4.17 3.00
C PHE A 35 -4.41 -5.16 4.05
N ALA A 36 -3.72 -6.22 3.63
CA ALA A 36 -3.02 -7.16 4.51
C ALA A 36 -1.60 -7.39 3.99
N TRP A 37 -0.62 -6.75 4.62
CA TRP A 37 0.79 -6.87 4.28
C TRP A 37 1.44 -8.03 5.03
N THR A 38 2.40 -8.67 4.38
CA THR A 38 3.34 -9.63 4.98
C THR A 38 4.75 -9.25 4.51
N VAL A 39 5.46 -8.46 5.32
CA VAL A 39 6.76 -7.83 5.02
C VAL A 39 7.72 -8.02 6.21
N GLY A 40 8.05 -9.27 6.51
CA GLY A 40 8.75 -9.65 7.75
C GLY A 40 7.79 -9.80 8.93
N ASN A 41 7.00 -8.77 9.19
CA ASN A 41 5.82 -8.82 10.07
C ASN A 41 4.53 -8.70 9.26
N SER A 42 3.40 -9.01 9.90
CA SER A 42 2.08 -8.81 9.33
C SER A 42 1.48 -7.48 9.81
N TYR A 43 0.91 -6.73 8.87
CA TYR A 43 0.20 -5.48 9.11
C TYR A 43 -1.11 -5.47 8.34
N SER A 44 -2.05 -4.62 8.76
CA SER A 44 -3.31 -4.43 8.05
C SER A 44 -3.73 -2.97 8.07
N GLY A 45 -4.54 -2.57 7.09
CA GLY A 45 -5.04 -1.21 7.00
C GLY A 45 -6.28 -1.09 6.12
N THR A 46 -6.90 0.08 6.16
CA THR A 46 -8.07 0.43 5.34
C THR A 46 -7.72 1.63 4.47
N GLY A 47 -7.97 1.49 3.17
CA GLY A 47 -7.63 2.45 2.14
C GLY A 47 -8.85 3.10 1.51
N THR A 48 -8.76 4.39 1.24
CA THR A 48 -9.73 5.16 0.45
C THR A 48 -9.08 5.69 -0.82
N LEU A 49 -9.75 5.52 -1.96
CA LEU A 49 -9.26 5.99 -3.25
C LEU A 49 -9.96 7.31 -3.62
N ASP A 50 -9.18 8.34 -3.89
CA ASP A 50 -9.64 9.58 -4.52
C ASP A 50 -8.82 9.85 -5.80
N GLY A 51 -9.49 9.84 -6.95
CA GLY A 51 -8.83 9.86 -8.25
C GLY A 51 -7.87 8.69 -8.44
N ASN A 52 -6.56 8.98 -8.41
CA ASN A 52 -5.48 7.98 -8.46
C ASN A 52 -4.67 7.92 -7.15
N VAL A 53 -5.08 8.64 -6.11
CA VAL A 53 -4.39 8.64 -4.81
C VAL A 53 -5.13 7.71 -3.87
N LEU A 54 -4.40 6.73 -3.33
CA LEU A 54 -4.90 5.78 -2.36
C LEU A 54 -4.24 6.04 -1.02
N THR A 55 -5.02 6.51 -0.05
CA THR A 55 -4.56 6.77 1.31
C THR A 55 -4.98 5.61 2.20
N VAL A 56 -4.04 4.99 2.90
CA VAL A 56 -4.26 3.80 3.74
C VAL A 56 -3.90 4.11 5.19
N ASP A 57 -4.92 4.06 6.05
CA ASP A 57 -4.72 4.05 7.50
C ASP A 57 -4.39 2.64 7.95
N TRP A 58 -3.29 2.49 8.69
CA TRP A 58 -2.78 1.22 9.20
C TRP A 58 -2.50 1.27 10.72
N GLY A 59 -2.99 2.31 11.40
CA GLY A 59 -2.87 2.49 12.85
C GLY A 59 -1.63 3.25 13.33
N ASP A 60 -0.83 3.82 12.42
CA ASP A 60 0.28 4.72 12.76
C ASP A 60 -0.13 6.21 12.63
N THR A 61 0.69 7.10 13.15
CA THR A 61 0.54 8.57 13.10
C THR A 61 0.39 9.09 11.67
N TYR A 62 1.10 8.46 10.72
CA TYR A 62 1.08 8.83 9.31
C TYR A 62 0.56 7.68 8.45
N PRO A 63 -0.39 7.93 7.52
CA PRO A 63 -0.90 6.92 6.63
C PRO A 63 0.15 6.50 5.60
N VAL A 64 -0.12 5.40 4.90
CA VAL A 64 0.55 5.09 3.64
C VAL A 64 -0.19 5.82 2.52
N ILE A 65 0.54 6.48 1.62
CA ILE A 65 -0.05 7.20 0.48
C ILE A 65 0.52 6.60 -0.79
N TYR A 66 -0.33 6.06 -1.66
CA TYR A 66 0.07 5.58 -2.98
C TYR A 66 -0.51 6.43 -4.10
N THR A 67 0.27 6.62 -5.16
CA THR A 67 -0.25 6.91 -6.49
C THR A 67 -0.47 5.60 -7.24
N VAL A 68 -1.68 5.39 -7.72
CA VAL A 68 -2.05 4.21 -8.51
C VAL A 68 -1.81 4.49 -9.98
N THR A 69 -1.06 3.60 -10.62
CA THR A 69 -0.69 3.70 -12.03
C THR A 69 -0.96 2.38 -12.75
N ASN A 70 -0.79 2.37 -14.07
CA ASN A 70 -0.93 1.18 -14.91
C ASN A 70 -2.26 0.43 -14.68
N GLY A 71 -3.38 1.16 -14.63
CA GLY A 71 -4.72 0.59 -14.44
C GLY A 71 -4.97 -0.10 -13.09
N GLY A 72 -4.07 0.07 -12.11
CA GLY A 72 -4.08 -0.63 -10.82
C GLY A 72 -3.02 -1.72 -10.71
N ALA A 73 -2.24 -2.01 -11.75
CA ALA A 73 -1.19 -3.02 -11.68
C ALA A 73 0.07 -2.58 -10.93
N ARG A 74 0.24 -1.26 -10.73
CA ARG A 74 1.36 -0.67 -10.01
C ARG A 74 0.90 0.43 -9.06
N LEU A 75 1.36 0.38 -7.82
CA LEU A 75 1.16 1.44 -6.83
C LEU A 75 2.53 1.89 -6.34
N GLU A 76 2.77 3.20 -6.35
CA GLU A 76 4.00 3.81 -5.85
C GLU A 76 3.64 4.67 -4.66
N GLY A 77 4.25 4.44 -3.51
CA GLY A 77 3.83 5.12 -2.30
C GLY A 77 4.94 5.42 -1.31
N THR A 78 4.54 6.19 -0.31
CA THR A 78 5.36 6.58 0.82
C THR A 78 4.61 6.36 2.13
N TRP A 79 5.36 6.23 3.22
CA TRP A 79 4.84 6.06 4.57
C TRP A 79 5.81 6.69 5.59
N GLY A 80 5.38 6.84 6.84
CA GLY A 80 6.20 7.44 7.89
C GLY A 80 6.62 8.87 7.52
N ASP A 81 5.64 9.71 7.19
CA ASP A 81 5.84 11.11 6.76
C ASP A 81 6.78 11.26 5.55
N GLY A 82 6.64 10.38 4.56
CA GLY A 82 7.43 10.43 3.33
C GLY A 82 8.83 9.83 3.41
N THR A 83 9.28 9.38 4.58
CA THR A 83 10.63 8.85 4.78
C THR A 83 10.77 7.38 4.39
N GLY A 84 9.66 6.62 4.42
CA GLY A 84 9.56 5.27 3.88
C GLY A 84 9.04 5.30 2.43
N THR A 85 9.47 4.33 1.61
CA THR A 85 8.99 4.16 0.23
C THR A 85 8.52 2.74 -0.01
N GLU A 86 7.51 2.59 -0.86
CA GLU A 86 6.99 1.28 -1.26
C GLU A 86 6.53 1.26 -2.72
N ILE A 87 6.81 0.14 -3.39
CA ILE A 87 6.28 -0.17 -4.71
C ILE A 87 5.53 -1.50 -4.61
N LEU A 88 4.28 -1.48 -5.06
CA LEU A 88 3.44 -2.66 -5.23
C LEU A 88 3.30 -3.00 -6.71
N THR A 89 3.53 -4.25 -7.07
CA THR A 89 3.35 -4.74 -8.45
C THR A 89 2.66 -6.10 -8.49
N LYS A 90 1.69 -6.25 -9.38
CA LYS A 90 1.11 -7.56 -9.73
C LYS A 90 2.12 -8.46 -10.44
#